data_AF-A0A523VDT4-F1
#
_entry.id   AF-A0A523VDT4-F1
#
_cell.length_a   1.000
_cell.length_b   1.000
_cell.length_c   1.000
_cell.angle_alpha   90.00
_cell.angle_beta   90.00
_cell.angle_gamma   90.00
#
_symmetry.space_group_name_H-M   'P 1'
#
loop_
_entity.id
_entity.type
_entity.pdbx_description
1 polymer ?
#
loop_
_entity_poly.entity_id
_entity_poly.type
_entity_poly.pdbx_seq_one_letter_code
_entity_poly.pdbx_strand_id
1 'polypeptide(L)' 'MLRMIRARREAKSEQDELDRAAPKAGDMAPAFELRDADGADPVRLSDFRGKKPVALIFGSYT' A
#
# COMPACT_ATOMS: atom_id res chain seq x y z
N MET A 1 10.67 22.79 -18.81
CA MET A 1 11.19 22.82 -17.43
C MET A 1 10.13 23.21 -16.38
N LEU A 2 9.42 24.33 -16.54
CA LEU A 2 8.41 24.80 -15.57
C LEU A 2 7.23 23.81 -15.35
N ARG A 3 6.79 23.12 -16.41
CA ARG A 3 5.68 22.12 -16.34
C ARG A 3 6.00 20.92 -15.44
N MET A 4 7.24 20.42 -15.47
CA MET A 4 7.67 19.28 -14.64
C MET A 4 7.77 19.66 -13.16
N ILE A 5 8.25 20.87 -12.86
CA ILE A 5 8.33 21.38 -11.48
C ILE A 5 6.93 21.47 -10.87
N ARG A 6 5.95 21.92 -11.68
CA ARG A 6 4.55 21.99 -11.26
C ARG A 6 3.96 20.60 -11.00
N ALA A 7 4.10 19.68 -11.96
CA ALA A 7 3.60 18.31 -11.82
C ALA A 7 4.19 17.60 -10.59
N ARG A 8 5.48 17.79 -10.31
CA ARG A 8 6.13 17.22 -9.12
C ARG A 8 5.60 17.80 -7.81
N ARG A 9 5.19 19.08 -7.80
CA ARG A 9 4.56 19.70 -6.62
C ARG A 9 3.15 19.17 -6.38
N GLU A 10 2.37 19.02 -7.44
CA GLU A 10 1.00 18.48 -7.39
C GLU A 10 0.99 17.03 -6.90
N ALA A 11 1.83 16.16 -7.49
CA ALA A 11 1.97 14.77 -7.05
C ALA A 11 2.46 14.67 -5.59
N LYS A 12 3.33 15.58 -5.15
CA LYS A 12 3.77 15.62 -3.75
C LYS A 12 2.63 16.01 -2.81
N SER A 13 1.82 17.02 -3.14
CA SER A 13 0.71 17.41 -2.28
C SER A 13 -0.34 16.30 -2.15
N GLU A 14 -0.61 15.57 -3.23
CA GLU A 14 -1.49 14.39 -3.19
C GLU A 14 -0.91 13.30 -2.28
N GLN A 15 0.40 13.01 -2.40
CA GLN A 15 1.07 12.07 -1.50
C GLN A 15 1.01 12.52 -0.04
N ASP A 16 1.22 13.81 0.25
CA ASP A 16 1.16 14.36 1.60
C ASP A 16 -0.27 14.26 2.21
N GLU A 17 -1.31 14.23 1.38
CA GLU A 17 -2.68 13.97 1.81
C GLU A 17 -2.94 12.48 2.08
N LEU A 18 -2.43 11.59 1.22
CA LEU A 18 -2.53 10.15 1.41
C LEU A 18 -1.75 9.68 2.64
N ASP A 19 -0.54 10.20 2.86
CA ASP A 19 0.32 9.86 3.99
C ASP A 19 -0.33 10.24 5.32
N ARG A 20 -1.15 11.30 5.35
CA ARG A 20 -1.93 11.67 6.53
C ARG A 20 -2.99 10.63 6.91
N ALA A 21 -3.47 9.86 5.95
CA ALA A 21 -4.41 8.75 6.16
C ALA A 21 -3.72 7.39 6.33
N ALA A 22 -2.40 7.32 6.19
CA ALA A 22 -1.66 6.06 6.29
C ALA A 22 -1.62 5.54 7.75
N PRO A 23 -1.65 4.21 7.96
CA PRO A 23 -1.45 3.61 9.27
C PRO A 23 -0.07 3.98 9.85
N LYS A 24 -0.02 4.29 11.14
CA LYS A 24 1.22 4.59 11.87
C LYS A 24 1.81 3.32 12.48
N ALA A 25 3.06 3.42 12.95
CA ALA A 25 3.69 2.31 13.67
C ALA A 25 2.87 1.92 14.91
N GLY A 26 2.52 0.64 15.02
CA GLY A 26 1.68 0.10 16.09
C GLY A 26 0.19 0.06 15.76
N ASP A 27 -0.26 0.77 14.72
CA ASP A 27 -1.64 0.66 14.25
C ASP A 27 -1.90 -0.72 13.65
N MET A 28 -3.15 -1.17 13.76
CA MET A 28 -3.59 -2.38 13.07
C MET A 28 -3.55 -2.15 11.56
N ALA A 29 -2.86 -3.05 10.85
CA ALA A 29 -2.84 -3.02 9.39
C ALA A 29 -4.28 -3.13 8.81
N PRO A 30 -4.63 -2.32 7.80
CA PRO A 30 -5.94 -2.37 7.15
C PRO A 30 -6.25 -3.75 6.60
N ALA A 31 -7.53 -4.16 6.68
CA ALA A 31 -7.97 -5.41 6.11
C ALA A 31 -7.95 -5.35 4.58
N PHE A 32 -7.47 -6.42 3.95
CA PHE A 32 -7.60 -6.63 2.52
C PHE A 32 -7.70 -8.13 2.21
N GLU A 33 -8.23 -8.41 1.02
CA GLU A 33 -8.30 -9.73 0.41
C GLU A 33 -7.78 -9.58 -1.03
N LEU A 34 -6.79 -10.39 -1.40
CA LEU A 34 -6.22 -10.43 -2.74
C LEU A 34 -6.27 -11.87 -3.24
N ARG A 35 -6.17 -12.05 -4.55
CA ARG A 35 -5.89 -13.38 -5.09
C ARG A 35 -4.40 -13.70 -4.93
N ASP A 36 -4.08 -14.98 -4.81
CA ASP A 36 -2.70 -15.46 -4.86
C ASP A 36 -2.01 -15.11 -6.20
N ALA A 37 -0.74 -15.50 -6.31
CA ALA A 37 0.07 -15.23 -7.50
C ALA A 37 -0.45 -15.92 -8.76
N ASP A 38 -1.22 -17.00 -8.62
CA ASP A 38 -1.84 -17.74 -9.71
C ASP A 38 -3.23 -17.19 -10.08
N GLY A 39 -3.74 -16.22 -9.31
CA GLY A 39 -5.06 -15.63 -9.50
C GLY A 39 -6.21 -16.57 -9.12
N ALA A 40 -5.92 -17.61 -8.33
CA ALA A 40 -6.86 -18.67 -7.98
C ALA A 40 -7.47 -18.40 -6.60
N ASP A 41 -6.68 -18.55 -5.54
CA ASP A 41 -7.23 -18.59 -4.19
C ASP A 41 -7.25 -17.20 -3.54
N PRO A 42 -8.35 -16.83 -2.85
CA PRO A 42 -8.39 -15.63 -2.05
C PRO A 42 -7.50 -15.77 -0.81
N VAL A 43 -6.68 -14.75 -0.57
CA VAL A 43 -5.75 -14.63 0.55
C VAL A 43 -6.13 -13.39 1.35
N ARG A 44 -6.51 -13.58 2.62
CA ARG A 44 -6.81 -12.46 3.54
C ARG A 44 -5.62 -12.16 4.43
N LEU A 45 -5.36 -10.88 4.68
CA LEU A 45 -4.32 -10.47 5.62
C LEU A 45 -4.53 -11.08 7.03
N SER A 46 -5.79 -11.22 7.45
CA SER A 46 -6.16 -11.78 8.76
C SER A 46 -5.66 -13.20 8.96
N ASP A 47 -5.48 -13.98 7.89
CA ASP A 47 -5.13 -15.39 7.97
C ASP A 47 -3.71 -15.61 8.51
N PHE A 48 -2.87 -14.56 8.49
CA PHE A 48 -1.49 -14.57 9.01
C PHE A 48 -1.35 -13.99 10.42
N ARG A 49 -2.40 -13.36 10.96
CA ARG A 49 -2.34 -12.64 12.24
C ARG A 49 -1.97 -13.60 13.38
N GLY A 50 -0.97 -13.22 14.17
CA GLY A 50 -0.50 -14.00 15.33
C GLY A 50 0.28 -15.27 15.00
N LYS A 51 0.49 -15.59 13.72
CA LYS A 51 1.24 -16.79 13.30
C LYS A 51 2.71 -16.49 13.05
N LYS A 52 3.01 -15.40 12.33
CA LYS A 52 4.36 -14.93 12.00
C LYS A 52 4.33 -13.46 11.56
N PRO A 53 5.47 -12.74 11.63
CA PRO A 53 5.59 -11.43 11.01
C PRO A 53 5.29 -11.48 9.50
N VAL A 54 4.67 -10.42 8.97
CA VAL A 54 4.28 -10.30 7.57
C VAL A 54 4.85 -9.01 6.99
N ALA A 55 5.39 -9.08 5.77
CA ALA A 55 5.81 -7.91 5.00
C ALA A 55 4.89 -7.76 3.77
N LEU A 56 4.49 -6.52 3.45
CA LEU A 56 3.71 -6.18 2.26
C LEU A 56 4.61 -5.46 1.28
N ILE A 57 4.62 -5.92 0.03
CA ILE A 57 5.41 -5.35 -1.05
C ILE A 57 4.44 -4.96 -2.16
N PHE A 58 4.38 -3.67 -2.48
CA PHE A 58 3.63 -3.15 -3.61
C PHE A 58 4.60 -2.99 -4.77
N GLY A 59 4.35 -3.75 -5.84
CA GLY A 59 5.14 -3.72 -7.05
C GLY A 59 4.25 -3.68 -8.28
N SER A 60 4.78 -3.16 -9.36
CA SER A 60 4.14 -3.19 -10.67
C SER A 60 5.20 -3.63 -11.68
N TYR A 61 4.82 -4.53 -12.57
CA TYR A 61 5.62 -4.89 -13.73
C TYR A 61 4.94 -4.29 -14.95
N THR A 62 5.49 -3.17 -15.42
CA THR A 62 5.01 -2.38 -16.56
C THR A 62 6.15 -2.00 -17.46
#